data_AF-A0A4Q3Y2D1-F1
#
_entry.id   AF-A0A4Q3Y2D1-F1
#
_cell.length_a   1.000
_cell.length_b   1.000
_cell.length_c   1.000
_cell.angle_alpha   90.00
_cell.angle_beta   90.00
_cell.angle_gamma   90.00
#
_symmetry.space_group_name_H-M   'P 1'
#
loop_
_entity.id
_entity.type
_entity.pdbx_description
1 polymer ?
#
loop_
_entity_poly.entity_id
_entity_poly.type
_entity_poly.pdbx_seq_one_letter_code
_entity_poly.pdbx_strand_id
1 'polypeptide(L)'
;TIGRAARNVDGRVILYADRMTGSMERAIAETNRRREKQVEYNTEHGITPESVKRDIKEIMASPYESREMDRLTNPGVRDESKPFVGTNFQAALKDLEGRMRNAAANLEFEEAGRLRDEIKKMKLLDLEFANDLMTGAGEEVDKSAPKRWRAEAAAEKAEAFRKGRL
;
A
#
# COMPACT_ATOMS: atom_id res chain seq x y z
N THR A 1 16.95 2.13 7.35
CA THR A 1 17.87 3.23 6.99
C THR A 1 17.09 4.41 6.44
N ILE A 2 17.50 5.65 6.79
CA ILE A 2 16.81 6.92 6.43
C ILE A 2 16.65 7.06 4.90
N GLY A 3 17.65 6.62 4.12
CA GLY A 3 17.65 6.76 2.66
C GLY A 3 16.50 6.08 1.90
N ARG A 4 15.73 5.17 2.53
CA ARG A 4 14.52 4.61 1.89
C ARG A 4 13.44 5.67 1.68
N ALA A 5 13.33 6.65 2.58
CA ALA A 5 12.37 7.73 2.50
C ALA A 5 12.72 8.78 1.42
N ALA A 6 13.99 8.87 1.01
CA ALA A 6 14.48 9.90 0.08
C ALA A 6 14.01 9.75 -1.38
N ARG A 7 13.20 8.73 -1.69
CA ARG A 7 12.63 8.49 -3.03
C ARG A 7 11.28 9.17 -3.26
N ASN A 8 10.76 9.85 -2.24
CA ASN A 8 9.48 10.55 -2.26
C ASN A 8 9.67 12.00 -1.82
N VAL A 9 8.96 12.92 -2.46
CA VAL A 9 9.01 14.36 -2.14
C VAL A 9 8.60 14.66 -0.70
N ASP A 10 7.62 13.91 -0.18
CA ASP A 10 7.11 14.01 1.20
C ASP A 10 7.79 12.99 2.14
N GLY A 11 8.94 12.45 1.74
CA GLY A 11 9.68 11.46 2.52
C GLY A 11 10.05 11.97 3.92
N ARG A 12 9.52 11.30 4.95
CA ARG A 12 9.81 11.61 6.37
C ARG A 12 10.26 10.36 7.11
N VAL A 13 11.06 10.56 8.15
CA VAL A 13 11.53 9.50 9.05
C VAL A 13 11.27 9.93 10.48
N ILE A 14 10.62 9.06 11.25
CA ILE A 14 10.38 9.25 12.68
C ILE A 14 11.25 8.25 13.43
N LEU A 15 12.07 8.74 14.35
CA LEU A 15 12.96 7.95 15.21
C LEU A 15 12.38 7.95 16.62
N TYR A 16 11.83 6.82 17.07
CA TYR A 16 11.37 6.66 18.45
C TYR A 16 12.55 6.28 19.35
N ALA A 17 12.90 7.16 20.28
CA ALA A 17 13.93 6.92 21.27
C ALA A 17 13.73 7.86 22.47
N ASP A 18 14.03 7.36 23.68
CA ASP A 18 13.95 8.17 24.91
C ASP A 18 15.12 9.16 25.03
N ARG A 19 16.25 8.84 24.39
CA ARG A 19 17.47 9.65 24.41
C ARG A 19 18.13 9.69 23.05
N MET A 20 18.76 10.83 22.76
CA MET A 20 19.64 10.96 21.62
C MET A 20 20.90 10.10 21.83
N THR A 21 21.23 9.26 20.85
CA THR A 21 22.47 8.47 20.85
C THR A 21 23.48 9.11 19.89
N GLY A 22 24.79 8.93 20.12
CA GLY A 22 25.81 9.49 19.22
C GLY A 22 25.69 8.98 17.77
N SER A 23 25.15 7.77 17.55
CA SER A 23 24.87 7.27 16.20
C SER A 23 23.69 8.01 15.55
N MET A 24 22.66 8.36 16.33
CA MET A 24 21.56 9.18 15.84
C MET A 24 22.03 10.60 15.50
N GLU A 25 22.87 11.20 16.36
CA GLU A 25 23.44 12.54 16.11
C GLU A 25 24.18 12.58 14.79
N ARG A 26 25.10 11.63 14.56
CA ARG A 26 25.85 11.55 13.30
C ARG A 26 24.93 11.33 12.09
N ALA A 27 23.92 10.46 12.22
CA ALA A 27 22.99 10.18 11.14
C ALA A 27 22.10 11.39 10.80
N ILE A 28 21.59 12.09 11.81
CA ILE A 28 20.75 13.28 11.64
C ILE A 28 21.60 14.44 11.08
N ALA A 29 22.79 14.68 11.62
CA ALA A 29 23.69 15.73 11.15
C ALA A 29 24.08 15.51 9.67
N GLU A 30 24.42 14.29 9.28
CA GLU A 30 24.74 13.98 7.87
C GLU A 30 23.52 14.09 6.96
N THR A 31 22.32 13.76 7.46
CA THR A 31 21.07 13.93 6.70
C THR A 31 20.77 15.41 6.46
N ASN A 32 20.91 16.25 7.49
CA ASN A 32 20.69 17.69 7.39
C ASN A 32 21.70 18.36 6.47
N ARG A 33 23.00 18.06 6.65
CA ARG A 33 24.08 18.57 5.78
C ARG A 33 23.83 18.28 4.29
N ARG A 34 23.36 17.07 3.97
CA ARG A 34 23.02 16.70 2.59
C ARG A 34 21.79 17.44 2.09
N ARG A 35 20.75 17.57 2.91
CA ARG A 35 19.50 18.24 2.54
C ARG A 35 19.74 19.73 2.30
N GLU A 36 20.54 20.40 3.12
CA GLU A 36 20.91 21.80 2.95
C GLU A 36 21.55 22.05 1.58
N LYS A 37 22.59 21.28 1.23
CA LYS A 37 23.24 21.37 -0.09
C LYS A 37 22.30 21.09 -1.26
N GLN A 38 21.37 20.14 -1.09
CA GLN A 38 20.38 19.83 -2.12
C GLN A 38 19.39 20.98 -2.32
N VAL A 39 18.94 21.62 -1.23
CA VAL A 39 18.03 22.76 -1.29
C VAL A 39 18.73 23.98 -1.89
N GLU A 40 19.97 24.25 -1.50
CA GLU A 40 20.80 25.32 -2.08
C GLU A 40 20.96 25.12 -3.59
N TYR A 41 21.45 23.94 -4.00
CA TYR A 41 21.59 23.60 -5.42
C TYR A 41 20.27 23.73 -6.19
N ASN A 42 19.18 23.20 -5.64
CA ASN A 42 17.87 23.30 -6.28
C ASN A 42 17.40 24.74 -6.42
N THR A 43 17.67 25.60 -5.43
CA THR A 43 17.29 27.01 -5.44
C THR A 43 18.10 27.78 -6.49
N GLU A 44 19.42 27.57 -6.52
CA GLU A 44 20.31 28.18 -7.52
C GLU A 44 19.94 27.80 -8.96
N HIS A 45 19.45 26.59 -9.17
CA HIS A 45 19.15 26.05 -10.51
C HIS A 45 17.64 26.05 -10.84
N GLY A 46 16.79 26.58 -9.96
CA GLY A 46 15.33 26.60 -10.16
C GLY A 46 14.67 25.21 -10.25
N ILE A 47 15.24 24.19 -9.61
CA ILE A 47 14.73 22.81 -9.64
C ILE A 47 13.65 22.64 -8.58
N THR A 48 12.45 22.24 -9.00
CA THR A 48 11.37 21.83 -8.08
C THR A 48 11.46 20.32 -7.82
N PRO A 49 11.56 19.86 -6.56
CA PRO A 49 11.62 18.43 -6.25
C PRO A 49 10.34 17.70 -6.68
N GLU A 50 10.49 16.64 -7.45
CA GLU A 50 9.39 15.77 -7.87
C GLU A 50 9.68 14.30 -7.54
N SER A 51 8.63 13.53 -7.26
CA SER A 51 8.77 12.09 -7.06
C SER A 51 8.87 11.39 -8.41
N VAL A 52 9.89 10.55 -8.58
CA VAL A 52 10.07 9.77 -9.81
C VAL A 52 8.89 8.80 -9.99
N LYS A 53 8.12 8.98 -11.05
CA LYS A 53 7.12 8.00 -11.51
C LYS A 53 7.85 6.91 -12.26
N ARG A 54 7.93 5.72 -11.66
CA ARG A 54 8.43 4.53 -12.35
C ARG A 54 7.23 3.71 -12.78
N ASP A 55 7.08 3.48 -14.08
CA ASP A 55 6.05 2.58 -14.58
C ASP A 55 6.31 1.18 -14.02
N ILE A 56 5.27 0.61 -13.43
CA ILE A 56 5.27 -0.81 -13.11
C ILE A 56 5.32 -1.51 -14.47
N LYS A 57 6.39 -2.27 -14.74
CA LYS A 57 6.45 -3.09 -15.96
C LYS A 57 5.22 -3.99 -15.97
N GLU A 58 4.25 -3.67 -16.81
CA GLU A 58 3.10 -4.53 -17.08
C GLU A 58 3.61 -5.78 -17.79
N ILE A 59 3.86 -6.83 -17.01
CA ILE A 59 4.15 -8.17 -17.53
C ILE A 59 2.84 -8.94 -17.78
N MET A 60 1.69 -8.38 -17.40
CA MET A 60 0.38 -9.04 -17.53
C MET A 60 -0.68 -8.10 -18.11
N ALA A 61 -0.61 -7.82 -19.41
CA ALA A 61 -1.80 -7.43 -20.16
C ALA A 61 -2.47 -8.70 -20.70
N SER A 62 -3.02 -9.53 -19.81
CA SER A 62 -3.93 -10.61 -20.20
C SER A 62 -5.35 -10.03 -20.31
N PRO A 63 -6.03 -10.12 -21.47
CA PRO A 63 -7.38 -9.58 -21.68
C PRO A 63 -8.48 -10.14 -20.78
N TYR A 64 -8.16 -11.12 -19.92
CA TYR A 64 -9.13 -11.82 -19.08
C TYR A 64 -9.43 -11.10 -17.75
N GLU A 65 -8.50 -10.30 -17.20
CA GLU A 65 -8.72 -9.66 -15.89
C GLU A 65 -9.70 -8.48 -15.92
N SER A 66 -9.82 -7.80 -17.07
CA SER A 66 -10.70 -6.65 -17.21
C SER A 66 -12.19 -7.03 -17.26
N ARG A 67 -12.51 -8.28 -17.59
CA ARG A 67 -13.91 -8.77 -17.67
C ARG A 67 -14.44 -9.35 -16.36
N GLU A 68 -13.58 -9.74 -15.44
CA GLU A 68 -14.01 -10.42 -14.21
C GLU A 68 -14.23 -9.45 -13.02
N MET A 69 -13.58 -8.28 -13.04
CA MET A 69 -13.84 -7.22 -12.06
C MET A 69 -15.26 -6.64 -12.17
N ASP A 70 -15.93 -6.80 -13.32
CA ASP A 70 -17.33 -6.40 -13.53
C ASP A 70 -18.35 -7.41 -12.95
N ARG A 71 -17.91 -8.64 -12.64
CA ARG A 71 -18.74 -9.66 -11.99
C ARG A 71 -18.66 -9.64 -10.46
N LEU A 72 -17.74 -8.87 -9.88
CA LEU A 72 -17.54 -8.77 -8.44
C LEU A 72 -18.66 -8.02 -7.69
N THR A 73 -19.67 -7.49 -8.39
CA THR A 73 -20.78 -6.72 -7.81
C THR A 73 -22.07 -7.52 -7.60
N ASN A 74 -22.06 -8.85 -7.74
CA ASN A 74 -23.28 -9.66 -7.50
C ASN A 74 -23.32 -10.22 -6.06
N PRO A 75 -24.22 -9.76 -5.17
CA PRO A 75 -24.32 -10.26 -3.81
C PRO A 75 -25.17 -11.53 -3.80
N GLY A 76 -24.54 -12.71 -3.69
CA GLY A 76 -25.34 -13.93 -3.76
C GLY A 76 -24.64 -15.27 -3.62
N VAL A 77 -23.63 -15.40 -2.75
CA VAL A 77 -23.22 -16.73 -2.28
C VAL A 77 -22.85 -16.65 -0.79
N ARG A 78 -23.84 -16.88 0.07
CA ARG A 78 -23.60 -17.28 1.46
C ARG A 78 -23.20 -18.76 1.41
N ASP A 79 -21.91 -19.03 1.54
CA ASP A 79 -21.42 -20.38 1.81
C ASP A 79 -21.05 -20.46 3.29
N GLU A 80 -21.69 -21.39 4.01
CA GLU A 80 -21.63 -21.57 5.46
C GLU A 80 -20.33 -22.25 5.93
N SER A 81 -19.17 -21.83 5.42
CA SER A 81 -17.89 -22.32 5.92
C SER A 81 -17.46 -21.51 7.15
N LYS A 82 -17.45 -22.16 8.32
CA LYS A 82 -16.94 -21.58 9.57
C LYS A 82 -15.45 -21.21 9.42
N PRO A 83 -14.98 -20.11 10.06
CA PRO A 83 -13.73 -19.43 9.68
C PRO A 83 -12.48 -20.16 10.18
N PHE A 84 -11.41 -20.10 9.39
CA PHE A 84 -10.05 -20.49 9.81
C PHE A 84 -9.56 -19.51 10.88
N VAL A 85 -9.44 -19.98 12.13
CA VAL A 85 -8.90 -19.19 13.25
C VAL A 85 -7.42 -18.88 13.02
N GLY A 86 -7.11 -17.59 12.82
CA GLY A 86 -5.85 -16.84 13.04
C GLY A 86 -4.50 -17.49 12.66
N THR A 87 -4.14 -18.60 13.30
CA THR A 87 -2.84 -19.27 13.13
C THR A 87 -2.81 -20.15 11.88
N ASN A 88 -3.93 -20.81 11.56
CA ASN A 88 -3.99 -21.73 10.42
C ASN A 88 -4.12 -20.98 9.09
N PHE A 89 -4.71 -19.77 9.11
CA PHE A 89 -4.87 -18.94 7.93
C PHE A 89 -3.52 -18.46 7.38
N GLN A 90 -2.67 -17.89 8.22
CA GLN A 90 -1.33 -17.41 7.81
C GLN A 90 -0.44 -18.54 7.30
N ALA A 91 -0.51 -19.72 7.92
CA ALA A 91 0.23 -20.89 7.49
C ALA A 91 -0.25 -21.39 6.10
N ALA A 92 -1.57 -21.52 5.91
CA ALA A 92 -2.16 -21.89 4.63
C ALA A 92 -1.82 -20.88 3.53
N LEU A 93 -1.90 -19.57 3.84
CA LEU A 93 -1.56 -18.49 2.93
C LEU A 93 -0.12 -18.56 2.46
N LYS A 94 0.82 -18.83 3.39
CA LYS A 94 2.25 -18.95 3.08
C LYS A 94 2.54 -20.16 2.19
N ASP A 95 1.86 -21.29 2.42
CA ASP A 95 1.96 -22.48 1.58
C ASP A 95 1.43 -22.23 0.17
N LEU A 96 0.24 -21.63 0.04
CA LEU A 96 -0.34 -21.19 -1.23
C LEU A 96 0.58 -20.21 -1.99
N GLU A 97 1.13 -19.20 -1.30
CA GLU A 97 2.10 -18.28 -1.90
C GLU A 97 3.38 -18.99 -2.34
N GLY A 98 3.82 -20.02 -1.62
CA GLY A 98 4.95 -20.87 -2.00
C GLY A 98 4.68 -21.64 -3.28
N ARG A 99 3.52 -22.30 -3.37
CA ARG A 99 3.09 -23.04 -4.57
C ARG A 99 2.94 -22.13 -5.78
N MET A 100 2.37 -20.94 -5.58
CA MET A 100 2.22 -19.93 -6.64
C MET A 100 3.59 -19.49 -7.18
N ARG A 101 4.57 -19.24 -6.30
CA ARG A 101 5.94 -18.87 -6.71
C ARG A 101 6.64 -20.02 -7.45
N ASN A 102 6.42 -21.27 -7.02
CA ASN A 102 6.98 -22.44 -7.69
C ASN A 102 6.36 -22.66 -9.08
N ALA A 103 5.03 -22.57 -9.21
CA ALA A 103 4.35 -22.64 -10.50
C ALA A 103 4.83 -21.53 -11.46
N ALA A 104 4.97 -20.30 -10.96
CA ALA A 104 5.52 -19.19 -11.75
C ALA A 104 6.99 -19.43 -12.16
N ALA A 105 7.82 -20.02 -11.30
CA ALA A 105 9.20 -20.38 -11.61
C ALA A 105 9.28 -21.49 -12.67
N ASN A 106 8.32 -22.41 -12.67
CA ASN A 106 8.18 -23.50 -13.65
C ASN A 106 7.48 -23.07 -14.95
N LEU A 107 7.16 -21.78 -15.11
CA LEU A 107 6.42 -21.22 -16.25
C LEU A 107 4.97 -21.75 -16.40
N GLU A 108 4.41 -22.30 -15.32
CA GLU A 108 3.02 -22.78 -15.23
C GLU A 108 2.10 -21.61 -14.83
N PHE A 109 1.94 -20.64 -15.75
CA PHE A 109 1.25 -19.38 -15.45
C PHE A 109 -0.25 -19.54 -15.18
N GLU A 110 -0.90 -20.56 -15.74
CA GLU A 110 -2.32 -20.84 -15.48
C GLU A 110 -2.55 -21.25 -14.02
N GLU A 111 -1.72 -22.16 -13.52
CA GLU A 111 -1.79 -22.62 -12.13
C GLU A 111 -1.37 -21.50 -11.17
N ALA A 112 -0.32 -20.73 -11.51
CA ALA A 112 0.06 -19.55 -10.73
C ALA A 112 -1.07 -18.50 -10.67
N GLY A 113 -1.80 -18.29 -11.76
CA GLY A 113 -2.95 -17.40 -11.82
C GLY A 113 -4.08 -17.87 -10.92
N ARG A 114 -4.45 -19.15 -11.02
CA ARG A 114 -5.46 -19.78 -10.16
C ARG A 114 -5.12 -19.63 -8.68
N LEU A 115 -3.88 -19.96 -8.28
CA LEU A 115 -3.43 -19.85 -6.90
C LEU A 115 -3.45 -18.40 -6.40
N ARG A 116 -3.11 -17.43 -7.25
CA ARG A 116 -3.20 -16.01 -6.92
C ARG A 116 -4.64 -15.57 -6.63
N ASP A 117 -5.60 -16.04 -7.43
CA ASP A 117 -7.00 -15.67 -7.27
C ASP A 117 -7.61 -16.31 -6.01
N GLU A 118 -7.19 -17.54 -5.68
CA GLU A 118 -7.53 -18.20 -4.41
C GLU A 118 -6.97 -17.45 -3.20
N ILE A 119 -5.70 -17.03 -3.25
CA ILE A 119 -5.06 -16.18 -2.22
C ILE A 119 -5.84 -14.87 -2.05
N LYS A 120 -6.27 -14.24 -3.16
CA LYS A 120 -7.03 -12.99 -3.14
C LYS A 120 -8.40 -13.19 -2.46
N LYS A 121 -9.11 -14.28 -2.79
CA LYS A 121 -10.39 -14.64 -2.16
C LYS A 121 -10.22 -14.88 -0.65
N MET A 122 -9.21 -15.64 -0.25
CA MET A 122 -8.92 -15.91 1.16
C MET A 122 -8.62 -14.63 1.94
N LYS A 123 -7.80 -13.72 1.40
CA LYS A 123 -7.49 -12.41 2.02
C LYS A 123 -8.72 -11.52 2.14
N LEU A 124 -9.61 -11.54 1.15
CA LEU A 124 -10.85 -10.76 1.18
C LEU A 124 -11.78 -11.26 2.29
N LEU A 125 -11.97 -12.58 2.39
CA LEU A 125 -12.80 -13.18 3.44
C LEU A 125 -12.26 -12.91 4.85
N ASP A 126 -10.94 -12.96 5.04
CA ASP A 126 -10.31 -12.61 6.32
C ASP A 126 -10.51 -11.13 6.68
N LEU A 127 -10.43 -10.24 5.68
CA LEU A 127 -10.69 -8.81 5.87
C LEU A 127 -12.16 -8.52 6.19
N GLU A 128 -13.09 -9.16 5.48
CA GLU A 128 -14.53 -9.06 5.74
C GLU A 128 -14.85 -9.58 7.16
N PHE A 129 -14.28 -10.72 7.55
CA PHE A 129 -14.44 -11.26 8.89
C PHE A 129 -13.83 -10.36 9.98
N ALA A 130 -12.63 -9.83 9.76
CA ALA A 130 -12.01 -8.87 10.67
C ALA A 130 -12.84 -7.58 10.79
N ASN A 131 -13.44 -7.13 9.68
CA ASN A 131 -14.34 -5.99 9.69
C ASN A 131 -15.61 -6.29 10.49
N ASP A 132 -16.25 -7.44 10.27
CA ASP A 132 -17.45 -7.88 10.99
C ASP A 132 -17.20 -8.06 12.50
N LEU A 133 -16.01 -8.50 12.91
CA LEU A 133 -15.60 -8.58 14.31
C LEU A 133 -15.36 -7.20 14.95
N MET A 134 -14.85 -6.24 14.18
CA MET A 134 -14.53 -4.90 14.66
C MET A 134 -15.74 -3.97 14.69
N THR A 135 -16.76 -4.26 13.89
CA THR A 135 -18.05 -3.55 13.88
C THR A 135 -19.01 -4.26 14.84
N GLY A 136 -19.35 -3.63 15.96
CA GLY A 136 -20.32 -4.20 16.90
C GLY A 136 -21.66 -4.53 16.22
N ALA A 137 -22.35 -5.56 16.71
CA ALA A 137 -23.66 -5.97 16.20
C ALA A 137 -24.64 -4.77 16.16
N GLY A 138 -24.91 -4.25 14.96
CA GLY A 138 -25.85 -3.14 14.74
C GLY A 138 -25.25 -1.83 14.19
N GLU A 139 -23.94 -1.72 13.99
CA GLU A 139 -23.33 -0.54 13.33
C GLU A 139 -23.08 -0.82 11.84
N GLU A 140 -23.80 -0.12 10.96
CA GLU A 140 -23.51 -0.14 9.52
C GLU A 140 -22.25 0.67 9.22
N VAL A 141 -21.25 0.03 8.60
CA VAL A 141 -20.05 0.72 8.11
C VAL A 141 -20.44 1.66 6.97
N ASP A 142 -20.27 2.98 7.17
CA ASP A 142 -20.41 3.97 6.10
C ASP A 142 -19.30 3.77 5.04
N LYS A 143 -19.62 2.99 4.01
CA LYS A 143 -18.74 2.71 2.86
C LYS A 143 -18.41 3.99 2.06
N SER A 144 -19.09 5.11 2.29
CA SER A 144 -18.83 6.39 1.62
C SER A 144 -17.78 7.26 2.32
N ALA A 145 -17.48 7.01 3.59
CA ALA A 145 -16.57 7.81 4.39
C ALA A 145 -15.14 7.92 3.80
N PRO A 146 -14.51 6.85 3.29
CA PRO A 146 -13.17 6.95 2.70
C PRO A 146 -13.12 7.84 1.45
N LYS A 147 -14.21 7.88 0.67
CA LYS A 147 -14.31 8.71 -0.54
C LYS A 147 -14.40 10.20 -0.18
N ARG A 148 -15.13 10.52 0.89
CA ARG A 148 -15.28 11.88 1.42
C ARG A 148 -13.95 12.41 1.96
N TRP A 149 -13.25 11.64 2.80
CA TRP A 149 -11.94 12.05 3.34
C TRP A 149 -10.89 12.26 2.26
N ARG A 150 -10.88 11.42 1.21
CA ARG A 150 -9.98 11.62 0.05
C ARG A 150 -10.29 12.90 -0.71
N ALA A 151 -11.56 13.25 -0.88
CA ALA A 151 -11.98 14.48 -1.54
C ALA A 151 -11.60 15.72 -0.72
N GLU A 152 -11.79 15.68 0.60
CA GLU A 152 -11.36 16.73 1.53
C GLU A 152 -9.85 16.94 1.51
N ALA A 153 -9.05 15.87 1.62
CA ALA A 153 -7.60 15.96 1.58
C ALA A 153 -7.08 16.47 0.22
N ALA A 154 -7.76 16.15 -0.88
CA ALA A 154 -7.44 16.68 -2.20
C ALA A 154 -7.75 18.18 -2.31
N ALA A 155 -8.86 18.63 -1.74
CA ALA A 155 -9.25 20.04 -1.69
C ALA A 155 -8.28 20.87 -0.84
N GLU A 156 -7.90 20.35 0.33
CA GLU A 156 -6.93 21.00 1.23
C GLU A 156 -5.55 21.15 0.58
N LYS A 157 -5.09 20.11 -0.14
CA LYS A 157 -3.85 20.17 -0.93
C LYS A 157 -3.92 21.20 -2.05
N ALA A 158 -5.05 21.28 -2.76
CA ALA A 158 -5.25 22.28 -3.82
C ALA A 158 -5.25 23.71 -3.25
N GLU A 159 -5.79 23.90 -2.05
CA GLU A 159 -5.79 25.20 -1.37
C GLU A 159 -4.40 25.59 -0.87
N ALA A 160 -3.66 24.65 -0.27
CA ALA A 160 -2.27 24.86 0.16
C ALA A 160 -1.34 25.21 -1.02
N PHE A 161 -1.51 24.52 -2.16
CA PHE A 161 -0.79 24.83 -3.38
C PHE A 161 -1.12 26.24 -3.92
N ARG A 162 -2.38 26.68 -3.79
CA ARG A 162 -2.81 28.01 -4.21
C ARG A 162 -2.27 29.12 -3.30
N LYS A 163 -2.17 28.87 -1.99
CA LYS A 163 -1.62 29.80 -1.00
C LYS A 163 -0.09 29.93 -1.06
N GLY A 164 0.64 28.89 -1.47
CA GLY A 164 2.10 28.93 -1.63
C GLY A 164 2.61 29.64 -2.89
N ARG A 165 1.72 30.26 -3.67
CA ARG A 165 2.02 30.94 -4.95
C ARG A 165 1.80 32.48 -4.89
N LEU A 166 1.41 32.99 -3.73
CA LEU A 166 1.36 34.42 -3.37
C LEU A 166 2.54 34.73 -2.44
#